data_AF-A0A7K3WBB5-F1
#
_entry.id   AF-A0A7K3WBB5-F1
#
_cell.length_a   1.000
_cell.length_b   1.000
_cell.length_c   1.000
_cell.angle_alpha   90.00
_cell.angle_beta   90.00
_cell.angle_gamma   90.00
#
_symmetry.space_group_name_H-M   'P 1'
#
loop_
_entity.id
_entity.type
_entity.pdbx_description
1 polymer ?
#
loop_
_entity_poly.entity_id
_entity_poly.type
_entity_poly.pdbx_seq_one_letter_code
_entity_poly.pdbx_strand_id
1 'polypeptide(L)'
;MRPTGQDVDWDAVVRRSRRRGWYAGAWLVLAAWSLVRLHADLFADPGTRWLFVGVTALVTALVGGTVALSRRRTGRVDRRTAAIAQYAVQHHVDPGEPAREAADRQARMAAALRWYAPFYVLLLVQPLLRLGDEVAVEPSSVLAALVFASGFVCISAWTFLHGTAAVRWTADPPGPPRPAPPATAWELRTTGRRARTWRATALVCLVVGSVLVVASRALGS
;
A
#
# COMPACT_ATOMS: atom_id res chain seq x y z
N MET A 1 20.25 -23.00 -14.21
CA MET A 1 19.19 -23.80 -13.58
C MET A 1 18.42 -22.90 -12.64
N ARG A 2 17.08 -22.78 -12.77
CA ARG A 2 16.27 -22.03 -11.78
C ARG A 2 16.19 -22.89 -10.50
N PRO A 3 16.47 -22.34 -9.30
CA PRO A 3 16.40 -23.11 -8.06
C PRO A 3 15.01 -23.71 -7.90
N THR A 4 14.96 -25.00 -7.57
CA THR A 4 13.69 -25.67 -7.33
C THR A 4 13.15 -25.21 -5.98
N GLY A 5 11.83 -25.16 -5.80
CA GLY A 5 11.22 -24.80 -4.51
C GLY A 5 11.64 -25.72 -3.34
N GLN A 6 12.26 -26.86 -3.65
CA GLN A 6 12.80 -27.82 -2.69
C GLN A 6 14.06 -27.30 -1.98
N ASP A 7 14.79 -26.35 -2.56
CA ASP A 7 16.03 -25.79 -1.98
C ASP A 7 15.77 -24.62 -1.00
N VAL A 8 14.51 -24.21 -0.85
CA VAL A 8 14.13 -23.06 -0.02
C VAL A 8 13.74 -23.51 1.39
N ASP A 9 14.44 -22.99 2.41
CA ASP A 9 14.00 -23.11 3.81
C ASP A 9 12.74 -22.25 4.03
N TRP A 10 11.58 -22.86 3.81
CA TRP A 10 10.27 -22.24 3.99
C TRP A 10 10.01 -21.79 5.42
N ASP A 11 10.62 -22.43 6.42
CA ASP A 11 10.46 -22.04 7.81
C ASP A 11 11.26 -20.77 8.12
N ALA A 12 12.45 -20.61 7.54
CA ALA A 12 13.16 -19.33 7.58
C ALA A 12 12.37 -18.21 6.91
N VAL A 13 11.72 -18.49 5.77
CA VAL A 13 10.85 -17.52 5.08
C VAL A 13 9.71 -17.07 5.99
N VAL A 14 9.03 -18.00 6.66
CA VAL A 14 7.93 -17.70 7.59
C VAL A 14 8.41 -16.89 8.80
N ARG A 15 9.56 -17.25 9.39
CA ARG A 15 10.18 -16.48 10.50
C ARG A 15 10.52 -15.05 10.07
N ARG A 16 11.12 -14.86 8.90
CA ARG A 16 11.45 -13.53 8.35
C ARG A 16 10.19 -12.71 8.07
N SER A 17 9.15 -13.35 7.52
CA SER A 17 7.86 -12.69 7.26
C SER A 17 7.21 -12.17 8.55
N ARG A 18 7.22 -12.95 9.63
CA ARG A 18 6.75 -12.50 10.95
C ARG A 18 7.51 -11.27 11.45
N ARG A 19 8.85 -11.28 11.35
CA ARG A 19 9.69 -10.13 11.74
C ARG A 19 9.38 -8.89 10.90
N ARG A 20 9.24 -9.04 9.58
CA ARG A 20 8.83 -7.95 8.68
C ARG A 20 7.46 -7.37 9.05
N GLY A 21 6.51 -8.23 9.45
CA GLY A 21 5.20 -7.80 9.94
C GLY A 21 5.29 -6.90 11.18
N TRP A 22 6.16 -7.24 12.13
CA TRP A 22 6.42 -6.39 13.30
C TRP A 22 7.04 -5.05 12.92
N TYR A 23 8.06 -5.04 12.04
CA TYR A 23 8.65 -3.80 11.58
C TYR A 23 7.63 -2.92 10.86
N ALA A 24 6.79 -3.50 9.99
CA ALA A 24 5.70 -2.76 9.34
C ALA A 24 4.70 -2.18 10.34
N GLY A 25 4.34 -2.95 11.38
CA GLY A 25 3.47 -2.47 12.46
C GLY A 25 4.08 -1.30 13.24
N ALA A 26 5.34 -1.43 13.66
CA ALA A 26 6.06 -0.35 14.33
C ALA A 26 6.17 0.90 13.44
N TRP A 27 6.43 0.70 12.14
CA TRP A 27 6.45 1.78 11.17
C TRP A 27 5.12 2.52 11.05
N LEU A 28 4.00 1.78 10.98
CA LEU A 28 2.67 2.39 10.92
C LEU A 28 2.37 3.24 12.16
N VAL A 29 2.79 2.79 13.34
CA VAL A 29 2.66 3.57 14.59
C VAL A 29 3.49 4.86 14.51
N LEU A 30 4.74 4.78 14.06
CA LEU A 30 5.60 5.95 13.89
C LEU A 30 5.06 6.94 12.84
N ALA A 31 4.54 6.44 11.72
CA ALA A 31 3.94 7.25 10.67
C ALA A 31 2.67 7.96 11.19
N ALA A 32 1.79 7.25 11.90
CA ALA A 32 0.60 7.83 12.50
C ALA A 32 0.96 8.91 13.54
N TRP A 33 1.95 8.64 14.40
CA TRP A 33 2.43 9.60 15.39
C TRP A 33 3.05 10.85 14.74
N SER A 34 3.86 10.67 13.70
CA SER A 34 4.46 11.77 12.94
C SER A 34 3.40 12.65 12.29
N LEU A 35 2.35 12.02 11.76
CA LEU A 35 1.22 12.72 11.16
C LEU A 35 0.49 13.58 12.21
N VAL A 36 0.18 13.01 13.39
CA VAL A 36 -0.44 13.77 14.49
C VAL A 36 0.43 14.97 14.89
N ARG A 37 1.75 14.78 14.97
CA ARG A 37 2.70 15.87 15.29
C ARG A 37 2.71 16.97 14.23
N LEU A 38 2.77 16.62 12.95
CA LEU A 38 2.79 17.58 11.82
C LEU A 38 1.50 18.40 11.70
N HIS A 39 0.42 17.90 12.28
CA HIS A 39 -0.90 18.50 12.22
C HIS A 39 -1.43 18.89 13.61
N ALA A 40 -0.56 19.02 14.63
CA ALA A 40 -0.95 19.34 16.00
C ALA A 40 -1.90 20.55 16.08
N ASP A 41 -1.62 21.59 15.29
CA ASP A 41 -2.42 22.83 15.24
C ASP A 41 -3.75 22.66 14.47
N LEU A 42 -3.87 21.69 13.56
CA LEU A 42 -5.17 21.31 12.99
C LEU A 42 -6.09 20.64 14.03
N PHE A 43 -5.52 20.14 15.14
CA PHE A 43 -6.31 19.62 16.27
C PHE A 43 -6.75 20.69 17.26
N ALA A 44 -6.28 21.93 17.12
CA ALA A 44 -6.69 23.06 17.97
C ALA A 44 -8.09 23.58 17.62
N ASP A 45 -8.44 23.60 16.33
CA ASP A 45 -9.79 23.88 15.86
C ASP A 45 -10.65 22.60 15.87
N PRO A 46 -11.78 22.55 16.61
CA PRO A 46 -12.63 21.38 16.68
C PRO A 46 -13.18 20.94 15.31
N GLY A 47 -13.51 21.88 14.41
CA GLY A 47 -14.08 21.55 13.10
C GLY A 47 -13.08 20.83 12.20
N THR A 48 -11.87 21.38 12.11
CA THR A 48 -10.78 20.83 11.31
C THR A 48 -10.25 19.51 11.88
N ARG A 49 -10.25 19.35 13.21
CA ARG A 49 -9.93 18.08 13.91
C ARG A 49 -10.84 16.93 13.47
N TRP A 50 -12.15 17.14 13.48
CA TRP A 50 -13.11 16.10 13.10
C TRP A 50 -13.06 15.79 11.62
N LEU A 51 -12.78 16.78 10.78
CA LEU A 51 -12.61 16.58 9.34
C LEU A 51 -11.35 15.74 9.05
N PHE A 52 -10.24 16.04 9.73
CA PHE A 52 -9.00 15.28 9.63
C PHE A 52 -9.15 13.83 10.13
N VAL A 53 -9.78 13.64 11.30
CA VAL A 53 -10.11 12.31 11.85
C VAL A 53 -11.04 11.57 10.89
N GLY A 54 -12.07 12.22 10.35
CA GLY A 54 -13.01 11.64 9.41
C GLY A 54 -12.34 11.18 8.11
N VAL A 55 -11.49 12.00 7.50
CA VAL A 55 -10.74 11.63 6.30
C VAL A 55 -9.75 10.50 6.59
N THR A 56 -9.00 10.57 7.68
CA THR A 56 -8.04 9.52 8.05
C THR A 56 -8.74 8.20 8.37
N ALA A 57 -9.85 8.25 9.12
CA ALA A 57 -10.68 7.09 9.41
C ALA A 57 -11.30 6.53 8.15
N LEU A 58 -11.77 7.37 7.21
CA LEU A 58 -12.32 6.94 5.93
C LEU A 58 -11.26 6.26 5.06
N VAL A 59 -10.06 6.85 4.93
CA VAL A 59 -8.93 6.27 4.18
C VAL A 59 -8.49 4.96 4.84
N THR A 60 -8.38 4.93 6.17
CA THR A 60 -8.02 3.72 6.91
C THR A 60 -9.10 2.64 6.78
N ALA A 61 -10.39 3.01 6.79
CA ALA A 61 -11.51 2.11 6.59
C ALA A 61 -11.59 1.62 5.13
N LEU A 62 -11.22 2.44 4.15
CA LEU A 62 -11.13 2.05 2.74
C LEU A 62 -9.96 1.09 2.52
N VAL A 63 -8.76 1.40 3.03
CA VAL A 63 -7.57 0.54 2.90
C VAL A 63 -7.73 -0.73 3.75
N GLY A 64 -8.07 -0.60 5.02
CA GLY A 64 -8.34 -1.72 5.92
C GLY A 64 -9.52 -2.55 5.48
N GLY A 65 -10.59 -1.93 4.99
CA GLY A 65 -11.77 -2.57 4.42
C GLY A 65 -11.44 -3.33 3.13
N THR A 66 -10.65 -2.76 2.21
CA THR A 66 -10.21 -3.50 1.00
C THR A 66 -9.33 -4.69 1.35
N VAL A 67 -8.44 -4.57 2.35
CA VAL A 67 -7.63 -5.69 2.87
C VAL A 67 -8.49 -6.73 3.61
N ALA A 68 -9.48 -6.31 4.39
CA ALA A 68 -10.37 -7.21 5.12
C ALA A 68 -11.34 -7.93 4.18
N LEU A 69 -11.90 -7.23 3.19
CA LEU A 69 -12.79 -7.79 2.18
C LEU A 69 -12.04 -8.76 1.28
N SER A 70 -10.77 -8.48 0.95
CA SER A 70 -9.94 -9.41 0.19
C SER A 70 -9.62 -10.67 1.00
N ARG A 71 -9.30 -10.55 2.30
CA ARG A 71 -9.11 -11.70 3.21
C ARG A 71 -10.37 -12.54 3.39
N ARG A 72 -11.55 -11.93 3.46
CA ARG A 72 -12.83 -12.68 3.55
C ARG A 72 -13.12 -13.46 2.26
N ARG A 73 -12.82 -12.88 1.09
CA ARG A 73 -13.11 -13.51 -0.21
C ARG A 73 -12.09 -14.55 -0.66
N THR A 74 -10.87 -14.51 -0.14
CA THR A 74 -9.81 -15.48 -0.47
C THR A 74 -9.76 -16.70 0.47
N GLY A 75 -10.71 -16.81 1.40
CA GLY A 75 -10.68 -17.80 2.48
C GLY A 75 -9.64 -17.45 3.54
N ARG A 76 -9.73 -18.07 4.73
CA ARG A 76 -8.66 -17.99 5.74
C ARG A 76 -7.45 -18.79 5.24
N VAL A 77 -6.67 -18.21 4.32
CA VAL A 77 -5.35 -18.74 4.00
C VAL A 77 -4.50 -18.63 5.26
N ASP A 78 -3.89 -19.73 5.67
CA ASP A 78 -3.01 -19.73 6.83
C ASP A 78 -1.87 -18.72 6.64
N ARG A 79 -1.44 -18.07 7.73
CA ARG A 79 -0.34 -17.09 7.71
C ARG A 79 0.94 -17.69 7.15
N ARG A 80 1.17 -19.00 7.36
CA ARG A 80 2.29 -19.74 6.76
C ARG A 80 2.19 -19.76 5.24
N THR A 81 1.06 -20.25 4.72
CA THR A 81 0.80 -20.34 3.28
C THR A 81 0.87 -18.96 2.61
N ALA A 82 0.35 -17.92 3.25
CA ALA A 82 0.46 -16.55 2.74
C ALA A 82 1.91 -16.04 2.68
N ALA A 83 2.74 -16.36 3.68
CA ALA A 83 4.16 -15.98 3.67
C ALA A 83 4.94 -16.71 2.57
N ILE A 84 4.68 -18.01 2.40
CA ILE A 84 5.27 -18.85 1.34
C ILE A 84 4.85 -18.32 -0.04
N ALA A 85 3.56 -18.10 -0.25
CA ALA A 85 3.00 -17.53 -1.47
C ALA A 85 3.62 -16.17 -1.81
N GLN A 86 3.71 -15.27 -0.83
CA GLN A 86 4.34 -13.96 -1.02
C GLN A 86 5.79 -14.07 -1.47
N TYR A 87 6.56 -14.93 -0.81
CA TYR A 87 7.97 -15.14 -1.13
C TYR A 87 8.13 -15.75 -2.52
N ALA A 88 7.31 -16.75 -2.84
CA ALA A 88 7.28 -17.41 -4.14
C ALA A 88 6.99 -16.41 -5.27
N VAL A 89 6.00 -15.54 -5.11
CA VAL A 89 5.71 -14.48 -6.10
C VAL A 89 6.89 -13.53 -6.27
N GLN A 90 7.52 -13.11 -5.16
CA GLN A 90 8.65 -12.17 -5.20
C GLN A 90 9.90 -12.77 -5.87
N HIS A 91 10.22 -14.02 -5.54
CA HIS A 91 11.45 -14.68 -5.99
C HIS A 91 11.24 -15.59 -7.19
N HIS A 92 9.99 -15.74 -7.62
CA HIS A 92 9.57 -16.54 -8.78
C HIS A 92 10.04 -17.99 -8.68
N VAL A 93 9.76 -18.59 -7.52
CA VAL A 93 10.04 -19.99 -7.19
C VAL A 93 8.71 -20.74 -7.01
N ASP A 94 8.69 -22.04 -7.31
CA ASP A 94 7.50 -22.87 -7.12
C ASP A 94 7.30 -23.16 -5.62
N PRO A 95 6.19 -22.75 -4.98
CA PRO A 95 5.94 -22.99 -3.57
C PRO A 95 5.41 -24.40 -3.26
N GLY A 96 5.19 -25.23 -4.29
CA GLY A 96 4.55 -26.53 -4.16
C GLY A 96 3.02 -26.46 -4.14
N GLU A 97 2.38 -27.61 -4.34
CA GLU A 97 0.94 -27.77 -4.53
C GLU A 97 0.05 -27.00 -3.54
N PRO A 98 0.24 -27.06 -2.20
CA PRO A 98 -0.68 -26.43 -1.25
C PRO A 98 -0.64 -24.89 -1.27
N ALA A 99 0.41 -24.29 -1.85
CA ALA A 99 0.62 -22.84 -1.83
C ALA A 99 0.60 -22.20 -3.22
N ARG A 100 0.58 -22.99 -4.32
CA ARG A 100 0.50 -22.48 -5.70
C ARG A 100 -0.73 -21.62 -5.94
N GLU A 101 -1.91 -22.11 -5.56
CA GLU A 101 -3.16 -21.37 -5.77
C GLU A 101 -3.19 -20.06 -4.94
N ALA A 102 -2.63 -20.09 -3.73
CA ALA A 102 -2.48 -18.91 -2.90
C ALA A 102 -1.52 -17.89 -3.52
N ALA A 103 -0.41 -18.34 -4.11
CA ALA A 103 0.53 -17.49 -4.84
C ALA A 103 -0.13 -16.86 -6.07
N ASP A 104 -0.92 -17.61 -6.84
CA ASP A 104 -1.62 -17.09 -8.03
C ASP A 104 -2.68 -16.04 -7.65
N ARG A 105 -3.46 -16.27 -6.58
CA ARG A 105 -4.40 -15.27 -6.05
C ARG A 105 -3.68 -14.02 -5.56
N GLN A 106 -2.59 -14.19 -4.83
CA GLN A 106 -1.80 -13.08 -4.31
C GLN A 106 -1.15 -12.25 -5.43
N ALA A 107 -0.59 -12.92 -6.45
CA ALA A 107 -0.01 -12.25 -7.60
C ALA A 107 -1.05 -11.42 -8.35
N ARG A 108 -2.23 -11.97 -8.63
CA ARG A 108 -3.28 -11.22 -9.33
C ARG A 108 -3.75 -10.00 -8.54
N MET A 109 -3.92 -10.14 -7.23
CA MET A 109 -4.28 -9.01 -6.39
C MET A 109 -3.17 -7.95 -6.33
N ALA A 110 -1.91 -8.35 -6.15
CA ALA A 110 -0.77 -7.43 -6.13
C ALA A 110 -0.57 -6.71 -7.48
N ALA A 111 -0.76 -7.41 -8.60
CA ALA A 111 -0.71 -6.83 -9.94
C ALA A 111 -1.81 -5.78 -10.14
N ALA A 112 -3.03 -6.04 -9.65
CA ALA A 112 -4.13 -5.07 -9.67
C ALA A 112 -3.84 -3.84 -8.78
N LEU A 113 -3.18 -4.04 -7.65
CA LEU A 113 -2.86 -3.00 -6.67
C LEU A 113 -1.66 -2.12 -7.06
N ARG A 114 -0.80 -2.52 -8.00
CA ARG A 114 0.40 -1.74 -8.36
C ARG A 114 0.10 -0.29 -8.74
N TRP A 115 -1.10 -0.04 -9.27
CA TRP A 115 -1.55 1.28 -9.70
C TRP A 115 -1.86 2.24 -8.55
N TYR A 116 -1.97 1.75 -7.30
CA TYR A 116 -2.09 2.61 -6.13
C TYR A 116 -0.75 3.22 -5.70
N ALA A 117 0.39 2.66 -6.12
CA ALA A 117 1.73 3.16 -5.80
C ALA A 117 1.93 4.69 -6.00
N PRO A 118 1.52 5.30 -7.13
CA PRO A 118 1.65 6.74 -7.32
C PRO A 118 0.72 7.58 -6.42
N PHE A 119 -0.46 7.06 -6.05
CA PHE A 119 -1.38 7.79 -5.17
C PHE A 119 -0.83 7.93 -3.74
N TYR A 120 -0.07 6.95 -3.28
CA TYR A 120 0.66 7.06 -2.01
C TYR A 120 1.66 8.22 -2.04
N VAL A 121 2.38 8.43 -3.15
CA VAL A 121 3.31 9.58 -3.26
C VAL A 121 2.57 10.92 -3.15
N LEU A 122 1.34 11.02 -3.66
CA LEU A 122 0.57 12.27 -3.56
C LEU A 122 0.15 12.60 -2.13
N LEU A 123 0.04 11.60 -1.25
CA LEU A 123 -0.21 11.85 0.17
C LEU A 123 1.00 12.53 0.86
N LEU A 124 2.17 12.60 0.21
CA LEU A 124 3.33 13.37 0.66
C LEU A 124 3.26 14.86 0.36
N VAL A 125 2.35 15.29 -0.52
CA VAL A 125 2.21 16.71 -0.87
C VAL A 125 1.75 17.52 0.35
N GLN A 126 0.84 16.98 1.16
CA GLN A 126 0.29 17.64 2.35
C GLN A 126 1.35 18.09 3.38
N PRO A 127 2.22 17.21 3.89
CA PRO A 127 3.25 17.61 4.86
C PRO A 127 4.33 18.51 4.26
N LEU A 128 4.65 18.36 2.97
CA LEU A 128 5.64 19.22 2.28
C LEU A 128 5.14 20.65 2.10
N LEU A 129 3.83 20.84 1.81
CA LEU A 129 3.22 22.16 1.74
C LEU A 129 3.25 22.89 3.09
N ARG A 130 3.09 22.15 4.20
CA ARG A 130 3.15 22.70 5.57
C ARG A 130 4.54 23.23 5.94
N LEU A 131 5.60 22.54 5.53
CA LEU A 131 6.98 22.98 5.81
C LEU A 131 7.38 24.26 5.06
N GLY A 132 6.70 24.59 3.96
CA GLY A 132 6.99 25.80 3.17
C GLY A 132 6.42 27.09 3.76
N ASP A 133 5.42 27.00 4.64
CA ASP A 133 4.66 28.15 5.16
C ASP A 133 5.28 28.74 6.45
N GLU A 134 6.15 28.02 7.17
CA GLU A 134 6.66 28.45 8.48
C GLU A 134 8.06 29.10 8.40
N VAL A 135 8.16 30.36 8.82
CA VAL A 135 9.43 31.12 8.91
C VAL A 135 10.41 30.51 9.93
N ALA A 136 9.91 29.71 10.88
CA ALA A 136 10.69 29.02 11.89
C ALA A 136 10.21 27.57 12.03
N VAL A 137 10.64 26.69 11.11
CA VAL A 137 10.33 25.26 11.19
C VAL A 137 11.06 24.65 12.38
N GLU A 138 10.30 24.12 13.35
CA GLU A 138 10.88 23.39 14.48
C GLU A 138 11.62 22.12 13.97
N PRO A 139 12.84 21.81 14.43
CA PRO A 139 13.59 20.63 13.96
C PRO A 139 12.82 19.30 14.08
N SER A 140 11.96 19.17 15.09
CA SER A 140 11.08 18.01 15.25
C SER A 140 10.05 17.86 14.13
N SER A 141 9.57 18.95 13.54
CA SER A 141 8.63 18.94 12.42
C SER A 141 9.30 18.47 11.13
N VAL A 142 10.56 18.88 10.90
CA VAL A 142 11.38 18.37 9.80
C VAL A 142 11.58 16.86 9.96
N LEU A 143 11.94 16.39 11.15
CA LEU A 143 12.14 14.98 11.42
C LEU A 143 10.85 14.17 11.21
N ALA A 144 9.71 14.66 11.69
CA ALA A 144 8.41 14.02 11.49
C ALA A 144 8.03 13.94 10.01
N ALA A 145 8.29 15.00 9.23
CA ALA A 145 8.06 15.00 7.78
C ALA A 145 8.98 14.03 7.05
N LEU A 146 10.26 13.94 7.42
CA LEU A 146 11.21 12.98 6.84
C LEU A 146 10.81 11.54 7.15
N VAL A 147 10.40 11.26 8.38
CA VAL A 147 9.83 9.96 8.75
C VAL A 147 8.61 9.71 7.87
N PHE A 148 7.61 10.58 7.87
CA PHE A 148 6.42 10.38 7.05
C PHE A 148 6.74 10.16 5.55
N ALA A 149 7.62 10.97 4.97
CA ALA A 149 8.11 10.85 3.60
C ALA A 149 8.75 9.49 3.32
N SER A 150 9.69 9.06 4.16
CA SER A 150 10.39 7.79 3.99
C SER A 150 9.43 6.59 4.04
N GLY A 151 8.41 6.64 4.90
CA GLY A 151 7.40 5.58 5.00
C GLY A 151 6.61 5.40 3.71
N PHE A 152 6.13 6.51 3.14
CA PHE A 152 5.42 6.50 1.87
C PHE A 152 6.29 6.09 0.70
N VAL A 153 7.52 6.59 0.62
CA VAL A 153 8.48 6.16 -0.42
C VAL A 153 8.72 4.65 -0.32
N CYS A 154 8.95 4.13 0.88
CA CYS A 154 9.13 2.70 1.10
C CYS A 154 7.88 1.89 0.71
N ILE A 155 6.67 2.33 1.09
CA ILE A 155 5.42 1.66 0.74
C ILE A 155 5.20 1.70 -0.78
N SER A 156 5.36 2.85 -1.42
CA SER A 156 5.22 3.01 -2.88
C SER A 156 6.22 2.13 -3.63
N ALA A 157 7.49 2.15 -3.22
CA ALA A 157 8.53 1.30 -3.81
C ALA A 157 8.20 -0.18 -3.61
N TRP A 158 7.79 -0.58 -2.41
CA TRP A 158 7.39 -1.95 -2.11
C TRP A 158 6.18 -2.39 -2.97
N THR A 159 5.13 -1.57 -3.06
CA THR A 159 3.94 -1.86 -3.89
C THR A 159 4.30 -1.97 -5.36
N PHE A 160 5.19 -1.11 -5.86
CA PHE A 160 5.65 -1.16 -7.24
C PHE A 160 6.49 -2.41 -7.55
N LEU A 161 7.52 -2.68 -6.73
CA LEU A 161 8.37 -3.86 -6.87
C LEU A 161 7.59 -5.16 -6.70
N HIS A 162 6.68 -5.22 -5.73
CA HIS A 162 5.86 -6.40 -5.52
C HIS A 162 4.83 -6.58 -6.63
N GLY A 163 4.24 -5.49 -7.14
CA GLY A 163 3.32 -5.51 -8.26
C GLY A 163 3.98 -5.92 -9.58
N THR A 164 5.23 -5.51 -9.83
CA THR A 164 5.99 -5.94 -11.02
C THR A 164 6.37 -7.42 -10.95
N ALA A 165 6.84 -7.90 -9.79
CA ALA A 165 7.08 -9.32 -9.57
C ALA A 165 5.80 -10.16 -9.76
N ALA A 166 4.67 -9.63 -9.30
CA ALA A 166 3.37 -10.25 -9.46
C ALA A 166 2.90 -10.31 -10.93
N VAL A 167 3.14 -9.27 -11.72
CA VAL A 167 2.89 -9.29 -13.17
C VAL A 167 3.74 -10.36 -13.86
N ARG A 168 5.03 -10.46 -13.50
CA ARG A 168 5.92 -11.50 -14.02
C ARG A 168 5.39 -12.90 -13.67
N TRP A 169 4.97 -13.09 -12.42
CA TRP A 169 4.36 -14.35 -11.98
C TRP A 169 3.10 -14.71 -12.77
N THR A 170 2.20 -13.76 -13.02
CA THR A 170 0.97 -14.03 -13.77
C THR A 170 1.21 -14.36 -15.24
N ALA A 171 2.32 -13.88 -15.82
CA ALA A 171 2.66 -14.14 -17.22
C ALA A 171 3.39 -15.48 -17.41
N ASP A 172 4.27 -15.85 -16.47
CA ASP A 172 5.07 -17.08 -16.49
C ASP A 172 5.04 -17.75 -15.10
N PRO A 173 3.95 -18.42 -14.69
CA PRO A 173 3.90 -19.03 -13.37
C PRO A 173 4.85 -20.24 -13.29
N PRO A 174 5.74 -20.32 -12.28
CA PRO A 174 6.63 -21.47 -12.14
C PRO A 174 5.85 -22.74 -11.73
N GLY A 175 6.38 -23.89 -12.13
CA GLY A 175 5.79 -25.21 -11.89
C GLY A 175 5.05 -25.76 -13.11
N PRO A 176 4.29 -26.86 -12.95
CA PRO A 176 3.53 -27.46 -14.04
C PRO A 176 2.41 -26.53 -14.53
N PRO A 177 2.01 -26.64 -15.82
CA PRO A 177 0.88 -25.91 -16.38
C PRO A 177 -0.38 -26.11 -15.53
N ARG A 178 -1.09 -25.03 -15.25
CA ARG A 178 -2.30 -25.05 -14.43
C ARG A 178 -3.30 -24.00 -14.92
N PRO A 179 -4.61 -24.24 -14.75
CA PRO A 179 -5.61 -23.24 -15.07
C PRO A 179 -5.43 -22.02 -14.19
N ALA A 180 -5.59 -20.83 -14.77
CA ALA A 180 -5.62 -19.61 -13.99
C ALA A 180 -6.83 -19.66 -13.03
N PRO A 181 -6.69 -19.22 -11.77
CA PRO A 181 -7.83 -19.22 -10.86
C PRO A 181 -8.91 -18.24 -11.38
N PRO A 182 -10.18 -18.34 -10.97
CA PRO A 182 -11.22 -17.44 -11.47
C PRO A 182 -10.93 -15.99 -11.09
N ALA A 183 -11.22 -15.04 -11.98
CA ALA A 183 -11.08 -13.61 -11.69
C ALA A 183 -12.23 -13.16 -10.77
N THR A 184 -11.92 -12.35 -9.77
CA THR A 184 -12.95 -11.83 -8.86
C THR A 184 -13.69 -10.64 -9.47
N ALA A 185 -14.95 -10.42 -9.06
CA ALA A 185 -15.74 -9.26 -9.50
C ALA A 185 -15.11 -7.90 -9.15
N TRP A 186 -14.16 -7.87 -8.21
CA TRP A 186 -13.37 -6.67 -7.88
C TRP A 186 -12.20 -6.49 -8.85
N GLU A 187 -11.49 -7.56 -9.22
CA GLU A 187 -10.42 -7.52 -10.22
C GLU A 187 -10.95 -7.03 -11.57
N LEU A 188 -12.11 -7.54 -11.99
CA LEU A 188 -12.78 -7.10 -13.23
C LEU A 188 -13.14 -5.61 -13.20
N ARG A 189 -13.58 -5.09 -12.03
CA ARG A 189 -13.91 -3.67 -11.86
C ARG A 189 -12.68 -2.78 -11.80
N THR A 190 -11.55 -3.28 -11.31
CA THR A 190 -10.34 -2.48 -11.09
C THR A 190 -9.32 -2.56 -12.23
N THR A 191 -9.48 -3.46 -13.20
CA THR A 191 -8.52 -3.60 -14.33
C THR A 191 -9.05 -3.09 -15.68
N GLY A 192 -10.34 -2.73 -15.80
CA GLY A 192 -10.97 -2.29 -17.06
C GLY A 192 -10.87 -0.79 -17.40
N ARG A 193 -11.48 -0.37 -18.54
CA ARG A 193 -11.59 1.05 -18.95
C ARG A 193 -12.22 1.94 -17.88
N ARG A 194 -13.26 1.44 -17.19
CA ARG A 194 -13.90 2.14 -16.06
C ARG A 194 -12.93 2.38 -14.90
N ALA A 195 -12.00 1.46 -14.64
CA ALA A 195 -10.98 1.68 -13.63
C ALA A 195 -9.99 2.78 -14.03
N ARG A 196 -9.65 2.87 -15.32
CA ARG A 196 -8.80 3.96 -15.83
C ARG A 196 -9.45 5.32 -15.65
N THR A 197 -10.74 5.46 -15.97
CA THR A 197 -11.45 6.72 -15.72
C THR A 197 -11.55 7.03 -14.25
N TRP A 198 -11.93 6.07 -13.39
CA TRP A 198 -11.95 6.28 -11.93
C TRP A 198 -10.58 6.69 -11.36
N ARG A 199 -9.49 6.10 -11.86
CA ARG A 199 -8.12 6.48 -11.47
C ARG A 199 -7.77 7.88 -11.93
N ALA A 200 -8.10 8.24 -13.17
CA ALA A 200 -7.88 9.58 -13.69
C ALA A 200 -8.68 10.62 -12.91
N THR A 201 -9.95 10.34 -12.61
CA THR A 201 -10.81 11.19 -11.78
C THR A 201 -10.25 11.33 -10.37
N ALA A 202 -9.87 10.21 -9.71
CA ALA A 202 -9.28 10.26 -8.38
C ALA A 202 -7.98 11.08 -8.37
N LEU A 203 -7.13 10.93 -9.38
CA LEU A 203 -5.90 11.71 -9.53
C LEU A 203 -6.20 13.20 -9.71
N VAL A 204 -7.13 13.55 -10.60
CA VAL A 204 -7.56 14.93 -10.85
C VAL A 204 -8.16 15.54 -9.58
N CYS A 205 -9.08 14.86 -8.90
CA CYS A 205 -9.66 15.34 -7.65
C CYS A 205 -8.60 15.58 -6.57
N LEU A 206 -7.60 14.71 -6.49
CA LEU A 206 -6.53 14.82 -5.49
C LEU A 206 -5.57 15.98 -5.82
N VAL A 207 -5.22 16.16 -7.10
CA VAL A 207 -4.42 17.31 -7.58
C VAL A 207 -5.20 18.61 -7.39
N VAL A 208 -6.45 18.69 -7.86
CA VAL A 208 -7.31 19.87 -7.72
C VAL A 208 -7.54 20.20 -6.25
N GLY A 209 -7.84 19.21 -5.40
CA GLY A 209 -7.97 19.40 -3.96
C GLY A 209 -6.70 19.95 -3.33
N SER A 210 -5.53 19.43 -3.74
CA SER A 210 -4.23 19.94 -3.27
C SER A 210 -4.00 21.39 -3.71
N VAL A 211 -4.29 21.72 -4.98
CA VAL A 211 -4.17 23.08 -5.53
C VAL A 211 -5.16 24.03 -4.85
N LEU A 212 -6.40 23.62 -4.60
CA LEU A 212 -7.41 24.43 -3.93
C LEU A 212 -7.02 24.72 -2.48
N VAL A 213 -6.46 23.75 -1.75
CA VAL A 213 -5.94 23.97 -0.39
C VAL A 213 -4.80 24.99 -0.40
N VAL A 214 -3.90 24.92 -1.40
CA VAL A 214 -2.82 25.91 -1.57
C VAL A 214 -3.38 27.29 -1.92
N ALA A 215 -4.31 27.37 -2.88
CA ALA A 215 -4.90 28.62 -3.35
C ALA A 215 -5.75 29.30 -2.28
N SER A 216 -6.55 28.54 -1.50
CA SER A 216 -7.34 29.08 -0.40
C SER A 216 -6.48 29.68 0.71
N ARG A 217 -5.25 29.17 0.88
CA ARG A 217 -4.30 29.73 1.83
C ARG A 217 -3.64 31.00 1.30
N ALA A 218 -3.23 31.01 0.04
CA ALA A 218 -2.64 32.20 -0.59
C ALA A 218 -3.61 33.40 -0.67
N LEU A 219 -4.92 33.16 -0.68
CA LEU A 219 -5.95 34.20 -0.70
C LEU A 219 -6.42 34.62 0.70
N GLY A 220 -6.08 33.85 1.75
CA GLY A 220 -6.46 34.14 3.13
C GLY A 220 -5.38 34.86 3.95
N SER A 221 -4.18 35.02 3.37
CA SER A 221 -3.06 35.84 3.86
C SER A 221 -3.03 37.19 3.16
#